data_AF-A0A1W1WZE9-F1
#
_entry.id   AF-A0A1W1WZE9-F1
#
_cell.length_a   1.000
_cell.length_b   1.000
_cell.length_c   1.000
_cell.angle_alpha   90.00
_cell.angle_beta   90.00
_cell.angle_gamma   90.00
#
_symmetry.space_group_name_H-M   'P 1'
#
loop_
_entity.id
_entity.type
_entity.pdbx_description
1 polymer ?
#
loop_
_entity_poly.entity_id
_entity_poly.type
_entity_poly.pdbx_seq_one_letter_code
_entity_poly.pdbx_strand_id
1 'polypeptide(L)'
;MIKNYNEFERRLIKGLMKLGLKIKEIIITSVKYIDFEKFGQYGWWDFGQSSPMELAIKDEKRFKFQSEAKIIINTDNIRIRKILENPIKIAPLKDIVSVCNNYFDEGMLIKIHAEIKKAN
;
A
#
# COMPACT_ATOMS: atom_id res chain seq x y z
N MET A 1 2.43 -0.22 -11.46
CA MET A 1 1.25 -0.46 -10.62
C MET A 1 1.05 -1.96 -10.39
N ILE A 2 0.75 -2.39 -9.17
CA ILE A 2 0.42 -3.80 -8.85
C ILE A 2 -1.03 -4.05 -9.27
N LYS A 3 -1.25 -5.05 -10.14
CA LYS A 3 -2.57 -5.44 -10.65
C LYS A 3 -3.27 -6.47 -9.79
N ASN A 4 -2.49 -7.30 -9.08
CA ASN A 4 -3.01 -8.32 -8.17
C ASN A 4 -2.30 -8.21 -6.82
N TYR A 5 -2.94 -7.49 -5.90
CA TYR A 5 -2.39 -7.24 -4.56
C TYR A 5 -2.25 -8.53 -3.74
N ASN A 6 -3.24 -9.42 -3.78
CA ASN A 6 -3.22 -10.67 -3.00
C ASN A 6 -2.04 -11.56 -3.40
N GLU A 7 -1.75 -11.65 -4.70
CA GLU A 7 -0.61 -12.42 -5.19
C GLU A 7 0.73 -11.76 -4.85
N PHE A 8 0.79 -10.42 -4.88
CA PHE A 8 1.96 -9.67 -4.40
C PHE A 8 2.22 -9.96 -2.92
N GLU A 9 1.19 -9.82 -2.06
CA GLU A 9 1.29 -10.05 -0.62
C GLU A 9 1.76 -11.48 -0.32
N ARG A 10 1.17 -12.47 -1.00
CA ARG A 10 1.58 -13.87 -0.88
C ARG A 10 3.06 -14.09 -1.23
N ARG A 11 3.55 -13.47 -2.31
CA ARG A 11 4.97 -13.57 -2.73
C ARG A 11 5.91 -12.89 -1.76
N LEU A 12 5.52 -11.71 -1.25
CA LEU A 12 6.26 -10.99 -0.23
C LEU A 12 6.39 -11.81 1.05
N ILE A 13 5.28 -12.30 1.60
CA ILE A 13 5.28 -13.13 2.82
C ILE A 13 6.16 -14.37 2.63
N LYS A 14 6.01 -15.08 1.51
CA LYS A 14 6.88 -16.23 1.21
C LYS A 14 8.36 -15.85 1.11
N GLY A 15 8.67 -14.72 0.49
CA GLY A 15 10.05 -14.21 0.39
C GLY A 15 10.65 -13.92 1.76
N LEU A 16 9.90 -13.23 2.62
CA LEU A 16 10.30 -12.92 3.99
C LEU A 16 10.47 -14.17 4.86
N MET A 17 9.55 -15.13 4.75
CA MET A 17 9.66 -16.40 5.48
C MET A 17 10.88 -17.22 5.05
N LYS A 18 11.27 -17.18 3.77
CA LYS A 18 12.51 -17.82 3.29
C LYS A 18 13.78 -17.20 3.88
N LEU A 19 13.74 -15.94 4.33
CA LEU A 19 14.84 -15.31 5.05
C LEU A 19 14.91 -15.75 6.53
N GLY A 20 13.91 -16.49 7.00
CA GLY A 20 13.82 -17.00 8.38
C GLY A 20 12.84 -16.25 9.29
N LEU A 21 12.06 -15.30 8.76
CA LEU A 21 11.00 -14.63 9.51
C LEU A 21 9.83 -15.58 9.79
N LYS A 22 9.30 -15.54 11.01
CA LYS A 22 8.05 -16.21 11.35
C LYS A 22 6.88 -15.35 10.88
N ILE A 23 5.77 -15.98 10.51
CA ILE A 23 4.57 -15.26 10.05
C ILE A 23 4.08 -14.22 11.08
N LYS A 24 4.18 -14.52 12.37
CA LYS A 24 3.82 -13.61 13.47
C LYS A 24 4.71 -12.37 13.61
N GLU A 25 5.91 -12.38 13.00
CA GLU A 25 6.84 -11.25 12.97
C GLU A 25 6.55 -10.31 11.78
N ILE A 26 5.63 -10.68 10.89
CA ILE A 26 5.29 -9.95 9.68
C ILE A 26 3.87 -9.40 9.85
N ILE A 27 3.75 -8.08 9.88
CA ILE A 27 2.46 -7.38 9.94
C ILE A 27 2.30 -6.59 8.65
N ILE A 28 1.25 -6.88 7.90
CA ILE A 28 0.89 -6.15 6.68
C ILE A 28 -0.46 -5.50 6.93
N THR A 29 -0.53 -4.19 6.72
CA THR A 29 -1.76 -3.43 6.94
C THR A 29 -1.94 -2.39 5.84
N SER A 30 -3.18 -2.18 5.43
CA SER A 30 -3.54 -1.06 4.56
C SER A 30 -3.40 0.23 5.35
N VAL A 31 -2.79 1.24 4.73
CA VAL A 31 -2.71 2.56 5.33
C VAL A 31 -4.10 3.17 5.29
N LYS A 32 -4.64 3.53 6.45
CA LYS A 32 -5.92 4.24 6.53
C LYS A 32 -5.67 5.72 6.34
N TYR A 33 -6.43 6.30 5.42
CA TYR A 33 -6.44 7.74 5.23
C TYR A 33 -7.46 8.37 6.18
N ILE A 34 -7.00 9.37 6.92
CA ILE A 34 -7.86 10.18 7.80
C ILE A 34 -7.78 11.61 7.30
N ASP A 35 -8.94 12.23 7.07
CA ASP A 35 -9.03 13.68 6.89
C ASP A 35 -8.95 14.35 8.26
N PHE A 36 -7.73 14.75 8.64
CA PHE A 36 -7.46 15.46 9.89
C PHE A 36 -8.08 16.86 9.94
N GLU A 37 -8.50 17.40 8.79
CA GLU A 37 -9.12 18.73 8.71
C GLU A 37 -10.65 18.65 8.71
N LYS A 38 -11.23 17.45 8.57
CA LYS A 38 -12.68 17.24 8.46
C LYS A 38 -13.48 17.83 9.62
N PHE A 39 -12.90 17.84 10.82
CA PHE A 39 -13.57 18.31 12.04
C PHE A 39 -12.84 19.49 12.73
N GLY A 40 -11.96 20.20 12.03
CA GLY A 40 -11.26 21.40 12.54
C GLY A 40 -10.01 21.12 13.38
N GLN A 41 -9.45 22.15 14.01
CA GLN A 41 -8.12 22.16 14.66
C GLN A 41 -7.94 21.15 15.83
N TYR A 42 -9.05 20.55 16.29
CA TYR A 42 -9.11 19.54 17.37
C TYR A 42 -9.82 18.25 16.91
N GLY A 43 -9.95 18.09 15.60
CA GLY A 43 -10.92 17.21 14.95
C GLY A 43 -10.42 15.82 14.59
N TRP A 44 -9.86 15.07 15.54
CA TRP A 44 -9.81 13.61 15.44
C TRP A 44 -10.83 13.06 16.46
N TRP A 45 -12.07 12.91 16.03
CA TRP A 45 -13.04 12.09 16.75
C TRP A 45 -13.66 11.14 15.73
N ASP A 46 -12.98 10.01 15.53
CA ASP A 46 -13.57 8.86 14.84
C ASP A 46 -14.41 8.07 15.86
N PHE A 47 -15.73 8.28 15.82
CA PHE A 47 -16.69 7.59 16.69
C PHE A 47 -16.89 6.10 16.31
N GLY A 48 -16.24 5.61 15.26
CA GLY A 48 -16.32 4.23 14.77
C GLY A 48 -15.41 3.21 15.47
N GLN A 49 -14.67 3.62 16.52
CA GLN A 49 -13.96 2.77 17.50
C GLN A 49 -12.91 1.74 17.01
N SER A 50 -12.55 1.66 15.73
CA SER A 50 -11.35 0.87 15.35
C SER A 50 -10.13 1.77 15.22
N SER A 51 -9.51 2.08 16.35
CA SER A 51 -8.25 2.84 16.39
C SER A 51 -7.24 2.19 15.43
N PRO A 52 -6.85 2.87 14.34
CA PRO A 52 -5.79 2.36 13.49
C PRO A 52 -4.49 2.33 14.32
N MET A 53 -3.59 1.38 14.05
CA MET A 53 -2.23 1.50 14.57
C MET A 53 -1.68 2.84 14.10
N GLU A 54 -1.23 3.70 15.02
CA GLU A 54 -0.80 5.08 14.73
C GLU A 54 0.24 5.14 13.59
N LEU A 55 1.09 4.13 13.51
CA LEU A 55 2.09 3.99 12.45
C LEU A 55 1.47 3.73 11.06
N ALA A 56 0.20 3.40 10.91
CA ALA A 56 -0.46 3.06 9.66
C ALA A 56 -1.48 4.13 9.18
N ILE A 57 -1.39 5.35 9.72
CA ILE A 57 -2.27 6.46 9.36
C ILE A 57 -1.56 7.40 8.38
N LYS A 58 -2.30 7.94 7.40
CA LYS A 58 -1.82 8.95 6.46
C LYS A 58 -2.90 10.01 6.21
N ASP A 59 -2.48 11.23 5.85
CA ASP A 59 -3.39 12.35 5.58
C ASP A 59 -4.20 12.13 4.29
N GLU A 60 -5.53 12.25 4.35
CA GLU A 60 -6.39 12.01 3.19
C GLU A 60 -6.19 13.07 2.08
N LYS A 61 -6.10 14.36 2.44
CA LYS A 61 -6.06 15.46 1.45
C LYS A 61 -4.80 15.43 0.59
N ARG A 62 -3.65 15.19 1.20
CA ARG A 62 -2.34 15.16 0.51
C ARG A 62 -2.15 13.92 -0.35
N PHE A 63 -2.91 12.85 -0.11
CA PHE A 63 -2.60 11.52 -0.66
C PHE A 63 -3.79 10.73 -1.19
N LYS A 64 -4.93 11.41 -1.42
CA LYS A 64 -6.20 10.84 -1.91
C LYS A 64 -6.07 9.87 -3.09
N PHE A 65 -5.09 10.07 -3.97
CA PHE A 65 -4.91 9.27 -5.19
C PHE A 65 -3.89 8.13 -5.05
N GLN A 66 -3.35 7.91 -3.85
CA GLN A 66 -2.34 6.88 -3.60
C GLN A 66 -2.93 5.76 -2.74
N SER A 67 -2.78 4.52 -3.17
CA SER A 67 -3.03 3.36 -2.31
C SER A 67 -1.70 2.85 -1.76
N GLU A 68 -1.59 2.76 -0.44
CA GLU A 68 -0.36 2.33 0.23
C GLU A 68 -0.63 1.16 1.17
N ALA A 69 0.31 0.22 1.17
CA ALA A 69 0.40 -0.84 2.16
C ALA A 69 1.64 -0.59 3.01
N LYS A 70 1.51 -0.76 4.33
CA LYS A 70 2.63 -0.72 5.25
C LYS A 70 2.97 -2.13 5.71
N ILE A 71 4.24 -2.47 5.58
CA ILE A 71 4.80 -3.77 5.98
C ILE A 71 5.72 -3.51 7.15
N ILE A 72 5.40 -4.08 8.32
CA ILE A 72 6.17 -3.95 9.55
C ILE A 72 6.80 -5.31 9.84
N ILE A 73 8.12 -5.33 9.98
CA ILE A 73 8.87 -6.51 10.37
C ILE A 73 9.33 -6.33 11.81
N ASN A 74 8.70 -7.06 12.73
CA ASN A 74 9.03 -7.04 14.15
C ASN A 74 9.82 -8.29 14.52
N THR A 75 11.14 -8.22 14.37
CA THR A 75 12.04 -9.33 14.69
C THR A 75 13.22 -8.89 15.56
N ASP A 76 13.61 -9.74 16.50
CA ASP A 76 14.82 -9.59 17.31
C ASP A 76 16.03 -10.29 16.69
N ASN A 77 15.85 -10.96 15.54
CA ASN A 77 16.92 -11.65 14.86
C ASN A 77 17.85 -10.65 14.16
N ILE A 78 19.00 -10.36 14.78
CA ILE A 78 20.04 -9.44 14.28
C ILE A 78 20.51 -9.80 12.87
N ARG A 79 20.60 -11.10 12.54
CA ARG A 79 21.02 -11.53 11.20
C ARG A 79 19.99 -11.12 10.15
N ILE A 80 18.70 -11.26 10.46
CA ILE A 80 17.62 -10.86 9.55
C ILE A 80 17.58 -9.33 9.42
N ARG A 81 17.75 -8.58 10.52
CA ARG A 81 17.84 -7.11 10.47
C ARG A 81 18.92 -6.64 9.49
N LYS A 82 20.13 -7.20 9.58
CA LYS A 82 21.23 -6.89 8.65
C LYS A 82 20.91 -7.22 7.19
N ILE A 83 20.17 -8.31 6.93
CA ILE A 83 19.75 -8.65 5.56
C ILE A 83 18.76 -7.61 5.03
N LEU A 84 17.81 -7.18 5.87
CA LEU A 84 16.75 -6.23 5.51
C LEU A 84 17.23 -4.77 5.40
N GLU A 85 18.45 -4.46 5.83
CA GLU A 85 19.12 -3.19 5.51
C GLU A 85 19.40 -3.03 4.00
N ASN A 86 19.37 -4.15 3.24
CA ASN A 86 19.56 -4.16 1.81
C ASN A 86 18.28 -4.56 1.06
N PRO A 87 18.10 -4.14 -0.20
CA PRO A 87 16.99 -4.60 -1.02
C PRO A 87 16.91 -6.13 -1.11
N ILE A 88 15.72 -6.68 -0.87
CA ILE A 88 15.48 -8.12 -0.95
C ILE A 88 14.75 -8.49 -2.24
N LYS A 89 15.05 -9.68 -2.77
CA LYS A 89 14.36 -10.25 -3.92
C LYS A 89 13.24 -11.17 -3.44
N ILE A 90 11.99 -10.77 -3.63
CA ILE A 90 10.82 -11.54 -3.18
C ILE A 90 10.34 -12.57 -4.24
N ALA A 91 10.27 -12.16 -5.50
CA ALA A 91 9.91 -12.97 -6.67
C ALA A 91 9.90 -12.07 -7.92
N PRO A 92 9.88 -12.63 -9.14
CA PRO A 92 9.47 -11.88 -10.32
C PRO A 92 8.06 -11.29 -10.12
N LEU A 93 7.83 -10.06 -10.56
CA LEU A 93 6.53 -9.39 -10.47
C LEU A 93 5.90 -9.08 -11.83
N LYS A 94 6.59 -9.39 -12.95
CA LYS A 94 6.22 -8.99 -14.32
C LYS A 94 4.79 -9.39 -14.71
N ASP A 95 4.30 -10.49 -14.17
CA ASP A 95 2.96 -11.05 -14.40
C ASP A 95 1.86 -10.36 -13.59
N ILE A 96 2.21 -9.67 -12.50
CA ILE A 96 1.27 -9.01 -11.59
C ILE A 96 1.46 -7.50 -11.50
N VAL A 97 2.31 -6.90 -12.34
CA VAL A 97 2.50 -5.45 -12.42
C VAL A 97 2.35 -4.92 -13.84
N SER A 98 1.87 -3.69 -13.97
CA SER A 98 2.16 -2.83 -15.13
C SER A 98 3.34 -1.94 -14.78
N VAL A 99 4.32 -1.87 -15.68
CA VAL A 99 5.35 -0.83 -15.60
C VAL A 99 4.75 0.42 -16.24
N CYS A 100 4.74 1.52 -15.49
CA CYS A 100 4.46 2.84 -16.04
C CYS A 100 5.81 3.51 -16.24
N ASN A 101 6.23 3.66 -17.50
CA ASN A 101 7.52 4.30 -17.83
C ASN A 101 7.44 5.83 -17.76
N ASN A 102 6.25 6.38 -17.52
CA ASN A 102 6.00 7.81 -17.48
C ASN A 102 5.67 8.22 -16.04
N TYR A 103 6.34 9.26 -15.55
CA TYR A 103 5.96 9.98 -14.34
C TYR A 103 5.05 11.13 -14.75
N PHE A 104 3.83 11.19 -14.23
CA PHE A 104 2.84 12.22 -14.57
C PHE A 104 2.73 13.21 -13.41
N ASP A 105 3.75 14.03 -13.26
CA ASP A 105 3.87 15.08 -12.23
C ASP A 105 2.77 16.15 -12.35
N GLU A 106 2.39 16.50 -13.57
CA GLU A 106 1.29 17.44 -13.85
C GLU A 106 -0.10 16.76 -13.89
N GLY A 107 -0.18 15.46 -13.59
CA GLY A 107 -1.40 14.67 -13.68
C GLY A 107 -1.67 14.10 -15.07
N MET A 108 -2.81 13.43 -15.24
CA MET A 108 -3.18 12.73 -16.48
C MET A 108 -4.52 13.25 -16.99
N LEU A 109 -4.53 13.82 -18.20
CA LEU A 109 -5.76 14.23 -18.89
C LEU A 109 -6.32 13.05 -19.68
N ILE A 110 -7.44 12.47 -19.21
CA ILE A 110 -8.17 11.45 -19.95
C ILE A 110 -9.32 12.11 -20.72
N LYS A 111 -9.29 12.05 -22.05
CA LYS A 111 -10.43 12.41 -22.92
C LYS A 111 -11.07 11.13 -23.46
N ILE A 112 -12.35 10.94 -23.18
CA ILE A 112 -13.14 9.81 -23.67
C ILE A 112 -14.16 10.35 -24.68
N HIS A 113 -14.27 9.69 -25.83
CA HIS A 113 -15.39 9.84 -26.74
C HIS A 113 -16.29 8.62 -26.61
N ALA A 114 -17.59 8.83 -26.44
CA ALA A 114 -18.59 7.77 -26.40
C ALA A 114 -19.66 8.06 -27.46
N GLU A 115 -19.93 7.07 -28.31
CA GLU A 115 -21.08 7.10 -29.21
C GLU A 115 -22.24 6.39 -28.54
N ILE A 116 -23.31 7.14 -28.26
CA ILE A 116 -24.54 6.60 -27.68
C ILE A 116 -25.48 6.20 -28.81
N LYS A 117 -25.82 4.91 -28.90
CA LYS A 117 -26.87 4.41 -29.79
C LYS A 117 -28.11 4.06 -28.98
N LYS A 118 -29.28 4.44 -29.50
CA LYS A 118 -30.57 4.15 -28.88
C LYS A 118 -30.85 2.65 -29.00
N ALA A 119 -31.24 2.00 -27.91
CA ALA A 119 -31.71 0.62 -27.95
C ALA A 119 -33.11 0.59 -28.58
N ASN A 120 -33.29 -0.29 -29.57
CA ASN A 120 -34.57 -0.54 -30.24
C ASN A 120 -35.48 -1.40 -29.38
#